data_AF-A0A7R7TPW5-F1
#
_entry.id   AF-A0A7R7TPW5-F1
#
_cell.length_a   1.000
_cell.length_b   1.000
_cell.length_c   1.000
_cell.angle_alpha   90.00
_cell.angle_beta   90.00
_cell.angle_gamma   90.00
#
_symmetry.space_group_name_H-M   'P 1'
#
loop_
_entity.id
_entity.type
_entity.pdbx_description
1 polymer ?
#
loop_
_entity_poly.entity_id
_entity_poly.type
_entity_poly.pdbx_seq_one_letter_code
_entity_poly.pdbx_strand_id
1 'polypeptide(L)' 'MVAMRNLLVHEYFSVDLEEVWSTVVRDLPALKVQVQALLEVDP' A
#
# COMPACT_ATOMS: atom_id res chain seq x y z
N MET A 1 5.54 -11.57 1.02
CA MET A 1 4.64 -11.27 -0.11
C MET A 1 5.08 -9.95 -0.73
N VAL A 2 5.68 -9.98 -1.92
CA VAL A 2 6.16 -8.78 -2.65
C VAL A 2 5.56 -8.77 -4.07
N ALA A 3 4.27 -9.07 -4.20
CA ALA A 3 3.65 -9.22 -5.51
C ALA A 3 3.35 -7.85 -6.16
N MET A 4 2.50 -7.05 -5.52
CA MET A 4 1.99 -5.81 -6.12
C MET A 4 3.09 -4.77 -6.39
N ARG A 5 4.01 -4.54 -5.45
CA ARG A 5 5.16 -3.63 -5.66
C ARG A 5 6.05 -4.07 -6.81
N ASN A 6 6.29 -5.37 -6.98
CA ASN A 6 7.15 -5.87 -8.06
C ASN A 6 6.46 -5.74 -9.42
N LEU A 7 5.16 -6.01 -9.48
CA LEU A 7 4.35 -5.80 -10.68
C LEU A 7 4.38 -4.32 -11.10
N LEU A 8 4.18 -3.40 -10.16
CA LEU A 8 4.19 -1.96 -10.42
C LEU A 8 5.53 -1.44 -10.98
N VAL A 9 6.65 -2.07 -10.62
CA VAL A 9 7.99 -1.62 -11.04
C VAL A 9 8.47 -2.33 -12.32
N HIS A 10 8.20 -3.63 -12.44
CA HIS A 10 8.81 -4.48 -13.48
C HIS A 10 7.84 -4.86 -14.61
N GLU A 11 6.53 -4.78 -14.37
CA GLU A 11 5.48 -5.17 -15.32
C GLU A 11 4.39 -4.09 -15.39
N TYR A 12 4.78 -2.81 -15.31
CA TYR A 12 3.87 -1.67 -15.18
C TYR A 12 2.83 -1.55 -16.32
N PHE A 13 3.09 -2.17 -17.47
CA PHE A 13 2.19 -2.21 -18.63
C PHE A 13 0.97 -3.11 -18.42
N SER A 14 1.02 -4.03 -17.45
CA SER A 14 -0.06 -4.98 -17.11
C SER A 14 -0.75 -4.64 -15.79
N VAL A 15 -0.55 -3.43 -15.27
CA VAL A 15 -1.10 -3.03 -13.98
C VAL A 15 -2.59 -2.76 -14.10
N ASP A 16 -3.35 -3.36 -13.18
CA ASP A 16 -4.75 -3.00 -12.95
C ASP A 16 -4.82 -1.70 -12.13
N LEU A 17 -5.27 -0.62 -12.78
CA LEU A 17 -5.37 0.69 -12.16
C LEU A 17 -6.49 0.78 -11.11
N GLU A 18 -7.55 -0.02 -11.23
CA GLU A 18 -8.65 -0.02 -10.26
C GLU A 18 -8.17 -0.63 -8.94
N GLU A 19 -7.40 -1.71 -9.01
CA GLU A 19 -6.80 -2.34 -7.83
C GLU A 19 -5.79 -1.40 -7.13
N VAL A 20 -4.94 -0.71 -7.90
CA VAL A 20 -4.02 0.29 -7.35
C VAL A 20 -4.79 1.44 -6.69
N TRP A 21 -5.84 1.94 -7.34
CA TRP A 21 -6.65 3.01 -6.79
C TRP A 21 -7.37 2.59 -5.51
N SER A 22 -7.93 1.38 -5.47
CA SER A 22 -8.51 0.78 -4.26
C SER A 22 -7.49 0.73 -3.13
N THR A 23 -6.27 0.27 -3.41
CA THR A 23 -5.18 0.22 -2.43
C THR A 23 -4.89 1.62 -1.86
N VAL A 24 -4.80 2.63 -2.73
CA VAL A 24 -4.51 4.02 -2.32
C VAL A 24 -5.61 4.62 -1.46
N VAL A 25 -6.88 4.39 -1.81
CA VAL A 25 -8.01 5.03 -1.15
C VAL A 25 -8.48 4.27 0.10
N ARG A 26 -8.30 2.95 0.15
CA ARG A 26 -8.86 2.09 1.20
C ARG A 26 -7.80 1.53 2.13
N ASP A 27 -6.71 0.99 1.60
CA ASP A 27 -5.76 0.21 2.40
C ASP A 27 -4.64 1.09 2.98
N LEU A 28 -4.07 2.00 2.18
CA LEU A 28 -3.01 2.90 2.66
C LEU A 28 -3.44 3.80 3.83
N PRO A 29 -4.66 4.38 3.89
CA PRO A 29 -5.07 5.16 5.05
C PRO A 29 -5.14 4.33 6.33
N ALA A 30 -5.65 3.10 6.26
CA ALA A 30 -5.70 2.20 7.41
C ALA A 30 -4.29 1.82 7.88
N LEU A 31 -3.39 1.50 6.95
CA LEU A 31 -1.99 1.22 7.26
C LEU A 31 -1.30 2.41 7.90
N LYS A 32 -1.55 3.64 7.43
CA LYS A 32 -0.99 4.86 8.02
C LYS A 32 -1.37 4.99 9.49
N VAL A 33 -2.64 4.80 9.84
CA VAL A 33 -3.11 4.87 11.23
C VAL A 33 -2.42 3.81 12.09
N GLN A 34 -2.28 2.59 11.59
CA GLN A 34 -1.58 1.51 12.31
C GLN A 34 -0.11 1.85 12.57
N VAL A 35 0.59 2.38 11.56
CA VAL A 35 1.99 2.78 11.70
C VAL A 35 2.13 3.95 12.68
N GLN A 36 1.23 4.94 12.63
CA GLN A 36 1.24 6.04 13.59
C GLN A 36 1.04 5.54 15.02
N ALA A 37 0.09 4.65 15.25
CA ALA A 37 -0.13 4.04 16.56
C ALA A 37 1.11 3.28 17.06
N LEU A 38 1.83 2.58 16.19
CA LEU A 38 3.08 1.90 16.57
C LEU A 38 4.19 2.88 16.98
N LEU A 39 4.27 4.04 16.31
CA LEU A 39 5.27 5.07 16.62
C LEU A 39 4.96 5.85 17.90
N GLU A 40 3.67 5.96 18.27
CA GLU A 40 3.24 6.63 19.51
C GLU A 40 3.41 5.76 20.77
N VAL A 41 3.69 4.45 20.62
CA VAL A 41 3.83 3.50 21.72
C VAL A 41 5.22 3.54 22.38
N ASP A 42 6.14 4.39 21.91
CA ASP A 42 7.49 4.55 22.47
C ASP A 42 7.66 5.95 23.13
N PRO A 43 7.66 6.05 24.49
CA PRO A 43 8.02 7.28 25.19
C PRO A 43 9.54 7.53 25.29
#